data_AF-A0A1V5UH69-F1
#
_entry.id   AF-A0A1V5UH69-F1
#
_cell.length_a   1.000
_cell.length_b   1.000
_cell.length_c   1.000
_cell.angle_alpha   90.00
_cell.angle_beta   90.00
_cell.angle_gamma   90.00
#
_symmetry.space_group_name_H-M   'P 1'
#
loop_
_entity.id
_entity.type
_entity.pdbx_description
1 polymer ?
#
loop_
_entity_poly.entity_id
_entity_poly.type
_entity_poly.pdbx_seq_one_letter_code
_entity_poly.pdbx_strand_id
1 'polypeptide(L)'
;MKKITEYITITELAPLLNVSRPTLYKYMLDYEAGEVRNIKYELIIIFDYITKEATNKVDIINFINKQKEGEDSALFRKVKKLLKEDKKFKELITHLLKSYEDYEPLLLELKKGQ
;
A
#
# COMPACT_ATOMS: atom_id res chain seq x y z
N MET A 1 13.64 13.25 4.23
CA MET A 1 12.84 12.40 3.33
C MET A 1 13.08 12.89 1.92
N LYS A 2 13.41 12.01 0.98
CA LYS A 2 13.57 12.38 -0.43
C LYS A 2 12.21 12.73 -1.03
N LYS A 3 12.17 13.57 -2.07
CA LYS A 3 10.91 13.82 -2.80
C LYS A 3 10.62 12.64 -3.70
N ILE A 4 9.33 12.30 -3.88
CA ILE A 4 8.97 11.18 -4.77
C ILE A 4 9.44 11.45 -6.22
N THR A 5 9.48 12.73 -6.62
CA THR A 5 9.91 13.14 -7.96
C THR A 5 11.42 13.25 -8.16
N GLU A 6 12.24 12.81 -7.20
CA GLU A 6 13.70 12.98 -7.27
C GLU A 6 14.33 12.14 -8.38
N TYR A 7 13.86 10.90 -8.57
CA TYR A 7 14.43 9.96 -9.55
C TYR A 7 13.46 9.53 -10.64
N ILE A 8 12.19 9.90 -10.53
CA ILE A 8 11.16 9.56 -11.52
C ILE A 8 10.14 10.69 -11.62
N THR A 9 9.76 11.06 -12.83
CA THR A 9 8.75 12.10 -13.02
C THR A 9 7.33 11.55 -12.86
N ILE A 10 6.37 12.41 -12.54
CA ILE A 10 4.94 12.06 -12.49
C ILE A 10 4.47 11.49 -13.83
N THR A 11 4.98 12.04 -14.94
CA THR A 11 4.68 11.60 -16.30
C THR A 11 5.09 10.15 -16.55
N GLU A 12 6.19 9.72 -15.96
CA GLU A 12 6.70 8.35 -16.05
C GLU A 12 6.03 7.42 -15.04
N LEU A 13 5.75 7.91 -13.83
CA LEU A 13 5.18 7.11 -12.75
C LEU A 13 3.67 6.83 -12.94
N ALA A 14 2.91 7.79 -13.46
CA ALA A 14 1.47 7.64 -13.73
C ALA A 14 1.10 6.39 -14.55
N PRO A 15 1.71 6.14 -15.73
CA PRO A 15 1.42 4.92 -16.49
C PRO A 15 1.91 3.65 -15.77
N LEU A 16 3.02 3.71 -15.03
CA LEU A 16 3.51 2.58 -14.25
C LEU A 16 2.52 2.18 -13.15
N LEU A 17 1.82 3.12 -12.54
CA LEU A 17 0.86 2.86 -11.46
C LEU A 17 -0.59 2.70 -11.96
N ASN A 18 -0.83 2.91 -13.25
CA ASN A 18 -2.17 2.96 -13.83
C ASN A 18 -3.08 3.98 -13.11
N VAL A 19 -2.53 5.17 -12.80
CA VAL A 19 -3.22 6.28 -12.14
C VAL A 19 -3.11 7.53 -13.00
N SER A 20 -4.18 8.33 -13.08
CA SER A 20 -4.15 9.59 -13.83
C SER A 20 -3.12 10.57 -13.22
N ARG A 21 -2.47 11.41 -14.04
CA ARG A 21 -1.47 12.36 -13.55
C ARG A 21 -2.03 13.33 -12.47
N PRO A 22 -3.23 13.93 -12.63
CA PRO A 22 -3.81 14.78 -11.58
C PRO A 22 -4.04 14.02 -10.27
N THR A 23 -4.54 12.78 -10.35
CA THR A 23 -4.77 11.94 -9.16
C THR A 23 -3.45 11.57 -8.48
N LEU A 24 -2.44 11.17 -9.26
CA LEU A 24 -1.12 10.82 -8.74
C LEU A 24 -0.46 12.02 -8.07
N TYR A 25 -0.54 13.20 -8.68
CA TYR A 25 -0.03 14.44 -8.09
C TYR A 25 -0.66 14.72 -6.73
N LYS A 26 -2.00 14.60 -6.63
CA LYS A 26 -2.70 14.76 -5.35
C LYS A 26 -2.21 13.75 -4.31
N TYR A 27 -2.10 12.47 -4.67
CA TYR A 27 -1.62 11.44 -3.73
C TYR A 27 -0.18 11.66 -3.28
N MET A 28 0.70 12.17 -4.14
CA MET A 28 2.06 12.50 -3.75
C MET A 28 2.09 13.64 -2.72
N LEU A 29 1.29 14.70 -2.93
CA LEU A 29 1.16 15.80 -1.97
C LEU A 29 0.59 15.31 -0.63
N ASP A 30 -0.50 14.54 -0.67
CA ASP A 30 -1.15 13.98 0.51
C ASP A 30 -0.15 13.09 1.30
N TYR A 31 0.64 12.26 0.60
CA TYR A 31 1.67 11.42 1.21
C TYR A 31 2.81 12.25 1.83
N GLU A 32 3.34 13.25 1.12
CA GLU A 32 4.41 14.11 1.62
C GLU A 32 3.97 14.95 2.82
N ALA A 33 2.66 15.24 2.94
CA ALA A 33 2.04 15.89 4.09
C ALA A 33 1.70 14.91 5.25
N GLY A 34 1.82 13.60 5.04
CA GLY A 34 1.46 12.57 6.01
C GLY A 34 -0.04 12.19 6.03
N GLU A 35 -0.85 12.75 5.13
CA GLU A 35 -2.30 12.56 5.02
C GLU A 35 -2.66 11.36 4.13
N VAL A 36 -2.25 10.16 4.54
CA VAL A 36 -2.33 8.96 3.68
C VAL A 36 -3.69 8.27 3.61
N ARG A 37 -4.72 8.79 4.31
CA ARG A 37 -6.03 8.12 4.47
C ARG A 37 -6.74 7.78 3.15
N ASN A 38 -6.56 8.62 2.14
CA ASN A 38 -7.23 8.48 0.84
C ASN A 38 -6.34 7.85 -0.24
N ILE A 39 -5.16 7.36 0.14
CA ILE A 39 -4.18 6.78 -0.77
C ILE A 39 -4.28 5.26 -0.68
N LYS A 40 -4.37 4.58 -1.82
CA LYS A 40 -4.31 3.11 -1.84
C LYS A 40 -3.01 2.63 -1.22
N TYR A 41 -3.08 1.62 -0.35
CA TYR A 41 -1.92 1.11 0.39
C TYR A 41 -0.75 0.69 -0.50
N GLU A 42 -1.03 0.05 -1.64
CA GLU A 42 -0.01 -0.30 -2.65
C GLU A 42 0.81 0.92 -3.11
N LEU A 43 0.16 2.07 -3.27
CA LEU A 43 0.82 3.32 -3.66
C LEU A 43 1.65 3.88 -2.51
N ILE A 44 1.18 3.75 -1.26
CA ILE A 44 1.93 4.15 -0.07
C ILE A 44 3.24 3.36 0.01
N ILE A 45 3.21 2.03 -0.20
CA ILE A 45 4.42 1.19 -0.20
C ILE A 45 5.41 1.68 -1.27
N ILE A 46 4.92 2.00 -2.47
CA ILE A 46 5.75 2.48 -3.56
C ILE A 46 6.36 3.85 -3.23
N PHE A 47 5.59 4.78 -2.65
CA PHE A 47 6.11 6.08 -2.22
C PHE A 47 7.13 5.94 -1.09
N ASP A 48 6.89 5.05 -0.12
CA ASP A 48 7.84 4.72 0.94
C ASP A 48 9.17 4.23 0.35
N TYR A 49 9.11 3.30 -0.59
CA TYR A 49 10.31 2.79 -1.25
C TYR A 49 11.06 3.91 -1.99
N ILE A 50 10.36 4.73 -2.77
CA ILE A 50 10.97 5.84 -3.52
C ILE A 50 11.66 6.84 -2.58
N THR A 51 11.01 7.20 -1.46
CA THR A 51 11.50 8.27 -0.58
C THR A 51 12.57 7.82 0.41
N LYS A 52 12.69 6.52 0.68
CA LYS A 52 13.60 5.96 1.71
C LYS A 52 14.73 5.11 1.14
N GLU A 53 14.46 4.33 0.10
CA GLU A 53 15.37 3.25 -0.35
C GLU A 53 15.87 3.42 -1.79
N ALA A 54 15.06 4.00 -2.67
CA ALA A 54 15.44 4.14 -4.07
C ALA A 54 16.70 5.00 -4.26
N THR A 55 17.61 4.51 -5.11
CA THR A 55 18.83 5.21 -5.47
C THR A 55 18.80 5.75 -6.90
N ASN A 56 17.97 5.14 -7.76
CA ASN A 56 17.84 5.50 -9.16
C ASN A 56 16.46 5.07 -9.72
N LYS A 57 16.18 5.48 -10.96
CA LYS A 57 14.92 5.17 -11.66
C LYS A 57 14.70 3.67 -11.90
N VAL A 58 15.76 2.91 -12.19
CA VAL A 58 15.67 1.48 -12.51
C VAL A 58 15.20 0.69 -11.30
N ASP A 59 15.71 1.02 -10.11
CA ASP A 59 15.28 0.43 -8.83
C ASP A 59 13.77 0.57 -8.63
N ILE A 60 13.23 1.77 -8.88
CA ILE A 60 11.80 2.10 -8.75
C ILE A 60 10.96 1.24 -9.69
N ILE A 61 11.36 1.16 -10.97
CA ILE A 61 10.64 0.36 -11.98
C ILE A 61 10.65 -1.12 -11.60
N ASN A 62 11.79 -1.65 -11.19
CA ASN A 62 11.92 -3.05 -10.77
C ASN A 62 11.04 -3.36 -9.56
N PHE A 63 11.02 -2.46 -8.57
CA PHE A 63 10.17 -2.62 -7.40
C PHE A 63 8.68 -2.64 -7.77
N ILE A 64 8.23 -1.69 -8.60
CA ILE A 64 6.83 -1.63 -9.07
C ILE A 64 6.45 -2.90 -9.84
N ASN A 65 7.32 -3.38 -10.73
CA ASN A 65 7.08 -4.61 -11.48
C ASN A 65 6.99 -5.83 -10.56
N LYS A 66 7.89 -5.93 -9.56
CA LYS A 66 7.84 -6.99 -8.55
C LYS A 66 6.55 -6.96 -7.72
N GLN A 67 6.02 -5.77 -7.39
CA GLN A 67 4.72 -5.65 -6.73
C GLN A 67 3.57 -6.13 -7.63
N LYS A 68 3.62 -5.84 -8.93
CA LYS A 68 2.60 -6.27 -9.92
C LYS A 68 2.63 -7.76 -10.25
N GLU A 69 3.82 -8.37 -10.29
CA GLU A 69 4.00 -9.81 -10.50
C GLU A 69 3.46 -10.64 -9.32
N GLY A 70 3.12 -9.98 -8.22
CA GLY A 70 2.35 -10.55 -7.13
C GLY A 70 3.24 -11.25 -6.13
N GLU A 71 3.57 -10.57 -5.04
CA GLU A 71 3.74 -11.28 -3.77
C GLU A 71 3.37 -10.46 -2.53
N ASP A 72 2.27 -9.71 -2.59
CA ASP A 72 1.50 -9.37 -1.39
C ASP A 72 1.06 -10.64 -0.63
N SER A 73 1.09 -11.78 -1.32
CA SER A 73 0.80 -13.09 -0.77
C SER A 73 1.69 -13.47 0.43
N ALA A 74 2.95 -13.04 0.54
CA ALA A 74 3.79 -13.48 1.66
C ALA A 74 3.38 -12.83 2.99
N LEU A 75 3.16 -11.51 2.99
CA LEU A 75 2.68 -10.78 4.17
C LEU A 75 1.21 -11.10 4.45
N PHE A 76 0.34 -11.10 3.43
CA PHE A 76 -1.05 -11.53 3.61
C PHE A 76 -1.16 -12.98 4.07
N ARG A 77 -0.35 -13.92 3.56
CA ARG A 77 -0.32 -15.31 4.06
C ARG A 77 0.18 -15.36 5.50
N LYS A 78 1.21 -14.59 5.88
CA LYS A 78 1.68 -14.50 7.28
C LYS A 78 0.61 -13.93 8.20
N VAL A 79 -0.03 -12.82 7.83
CA VAL A 79 -1.14 -12.22 8.59
C VAL A 79 -2.32 -13.18 8.66
N LYS A 80 -2.69 -13.84 7.54
CA LYS A 80 -3.76 -14.85 7.50
C LYS A 80 -3.43 -16.08 8.35
N LYS A 81 -2.17 -16.49 8.43
CA LYS A 81 -1.69 -17.57 9.31
C LYS A 81 -1.78 -17.16 10.78
N LEU A 82 -1.27 -15.98 11.13
CA LEU A 82 -1.33 -15.42 12.49
C LEU A 82 -2.77 -15.22 12.96
N LEU A 83 -3.68 -14.78 12.08
CA LEU A 83 -5.12 -14.66 12.38
C LEU A 83 -5.79 -16.01 12.67
N LYS A 84 -5.24 -17.13 12.19
CA LYS A 84 -5.76 -18.49 12.45
C LYS A 84 -5.16 -19.10 13.72
N GLU A 85 -3.88 -18.85 13.97
CA GLU A 85 -3.11 -19.50 15.03
C GLU A 85 -3.17 -18.73 16.36
N ASP A 86 -3.37 -17.41 16.34
CA ASP A 86 -3.41 -16.57 17.53
C ASP A 86 -4.78 -15.88 17.70
N LYS A 87 -5.56 -16.41 18.66
CA LYS A 87 -6.89 -15.88 19.00
C LYS A 87 -6.83 -14.45 19.54
N LYS A 88 -5.81 -14.09 20.32
CA LYS A 88 -5.66 -12.73 20.88
C LYS A 88 -5.30 -11.73 19.79
N PHE A 89 -4.44 -12.11 18.86
CA PHE A 89 -4.14 -11.28 17.68
C PHE A 89 -5.38 -11.05 16.82
N LYS A 90 -6.18 -12.09 16.59
CA LYS A 90 -7.47 -11.97 15.89
C LYS A 90 -8.45 -11.03 16.60
N GLU A 91 -8.58 -11.15 17.92
CA GLU A 91 -9.42 -10.26 18.73
C GLU A 91 -8.92 -8.81 18.67
N LEU A 92 -7.61 -8.58 18.78
CA LEU A 92 -6.99 -7.26 18.67
C LEU A 92 -7.25 -6.62 17.30
N ILE A 93 -6.97 -7.33 16.21
CA ILE A 93 -7.23 -6.82 14.85
C ILE A 93 -8.73 -6.56 14.64
N THR A 94 -9.60 -7.45 15.12
CA THR A 94 -11.06 -7.24 15.04
C THR A 94 -11.49 -5.99 15.82
N HIS A 95 -10.89 -5.75 16.99
CA HIS A 95 -11.19 -4.56 17.80
C HIS A 95 -10.69 -3.26 17.13
N LEU A 96 -9.48 -3.27 16.58
CA LEU A 96 -8.91 -2.15 15.82
C LEU A 96 -9.73 -1.84 14.56
N LEU A 97 -10.22 -2.88 13.87
CA LEU A 97 -11.08 -2.71 12.70
C LEU A 97 -12.46 -2.18 13.11
N LYS A 98 -13.04 -2.64 14.23
CA LYS A 98 -14.31 -2.12 14.75
C LYS A 98 -14.30 -0.62 15.10
N SER A 99 -13.13 -0.05 15.36
CA SER A 99 -12.97 1.40 15.55
C SER A 99 -12.94 2.21 14.25
N TYR A 100 -12.98 1.56 13.08
CA TYR A 100 -13.15 2.21 11.78
C TYR A 100 -14.62 2.15 11.34
N GLU A 101 -15.13 3.27 10.82
CA GLU A 101 -16.56 3.46 10.49
C GLU A 101 -17.10 2.45 9.45
N ASP A 102 -16.25 1.85 8.62
CA ASP A 102 -16.62 0.96 7.50
C ASP A 102 -16.13 -0.50 7.65
N TYR A 103 -16.11 -1.06 8.86
CA TYR A 103 -15.48 -2.37 9.11
C TYR A 103 -16.33 -3.60 8.71
N GLU A 104 -17.66 -3.47 8.61
CA GLU A 104 -18.54 -4.60 8.29
C GLU A 104 -18.32 -5.19 6.88
N PRO A 105 -18.20 -4.38 5.80
CA PRO A 105 -17.89 -4.88 4.47
C PRO A 105 -16.54 -5.63 4.40
N LEU A 106 -15.51 -5.12 5.10
CA LEU A 106 -14.18 -5.72 5.18
C LEU A 106 -14.18 -7.08 5.88
N LEU A 107 -14.96 -7.24 6.96
CA LEU A 107 -15.11 -8.53 7.63
C LEU A 107 -15.84 -9.57 6.77
N LEU A 108 -16.77 -9.14 5.91
CA LEU A 108 -17.48 -10.01 4.98
C LEU A 108 -16.55 -10.57 3.90
N GLU A 109 -15.66 -9.76 3.33
CA GLU A 109 -14.67 -10.22 2.35
C GLU A 109 -13.66 -11.20 2.94
N LEU A 110 -13.20 -10.95 4.18
CA LEU A 110 -12.29 -11.85 4.88
C LEU A 110 -12.91 -13.23 5.21
N LYS A 111 -14.23 -13.28 5.39
CA LYS A 111 -14.97 -14.52 5.64
C LYS A 111 -15.31 -15.30 4.37
N LYS A 112 -15.45 -14.64 3.21
CA LYS A 112 -15.76 -15.29 1.92
C LYS A 112 -14.63 -16.17 1.36
N GLY A 113 -13.44 -16.14 1.94
CA GLY A 113 -12.30 -16.98 1.59
C GLY A 113 -11.99 -18.13 2.56
N GLN A 114 -13.00 -18.56 3.34
CA GLN A 114 -13.04 -19.81 4.09
C GLN A 114 -13.84 -20.85 3.31
#